data_AF-E0A205-F1
#
_entry.id   AF-E0A205-F1
#
_cell.length_a   1.000
_cell.length_b   1.000
_cell.length_c   1.000
_cell.angle_alpha   90.00
_cell.angle_beta   90.00
_cell.angle_gamma   90.00
#
_symmetry.space_group_name_H-M   'P 1'
#
loop_
_entity.id
_entity.type
_entity.pdbx_description
1 polymer ?
#
loop_
_entity_poly.entity_id
_entity_poly.type
_entity_poly.pdbx_seq_one_letter_code
_entity_poly.pdbx_strand_id
1 'polypeptide(L)'
;MSGNQKIARERNMTAREAAKKFGKSPRTIRRLVALDRDEYLKRAADKRQKVYDMRMSGCPWDEIAKAVKSTYHSVRSMYYQRVRELQDSTKKDTQTADLFGA
;
A
#
# COMPACT_ATOMS: atom_id res chain seq x y z
N MET A 1 11.91 11.65 27.92
CA MET A 1 11.95 10.27 27.39
C MET A 1 12.34 10.35 25.92
N SER A 2 13.52 9.87 25.55
CA SER A 2 13.97 9.89 24.16
C SER A 2 13.06 8.98 23.32
N GLY A 3 12.36 9.58 22.36
CA GLY A 3 11.48 8.85 21.45
C GLY A 3 12.31 7.89 20.60
N ASN A 4 12.00 6.60 20.65
CA ASN A 4 12.64 5.62 19.78
C ASN A 4 12.36 5.96 18.31
N GLN A 5 13.41 6.28 17.55
CA GLN A 5 13.33 6.60 16.13
C GLN A 5 12.93 5.36 15.31
N LYS A 6 11.97 5.49 14.39
CA LYS A 6 11.55 4.41 13.50
C LYS A 6 12.55 4.23 12.36
N ILE A 7 12.81 2.98 12.01
CA ILE A 7 13.65 2.59 10.86
C ILE A 7 12.73 1.79 9.93
N ALA A 8 11.86 2.50 9.21
CA ALA A 8 10.92 1.87 8.30
C ALA A 8 11.67 1.34 7.07
N ARG A 9 11.85 0.02 6.99
CA ARG A 9 12.54 -0.66 5.87
C ARG A 9 11.91 -2.01 5.57
N GLU A 10 12.10 -2.50 4.35
CA GLU A 10 11.78 -3.89 4.04
C GLU A 10 12.62 -4.85 4.91
N ARG A 11 11.98 -5.92 5.37
CA ARG A 11 12.53 -6.82 6.38
C ARG A 11 13.48 -7.80 5.71
N ASN A 12 14.78 -7.56 5.86
CA ASN A 12 15.81 -8.47 5.35
C ASN A 12 16.04 -9.68 6.28
N MET A 13 15.50 -9.65 7.49
CA MET A 13 15.64 -10.72 8.49
C MET A 13 14.41 -10.76 9.41
N THR A 14 14.22 -11.88 10.10
CA THR A 14 13.09 -12.04 11.02
C THR A 14 13.26 -11.16 12.27
N ALA A 15 12.15 -10.86 12.96
CA ALA A 15 12.23 -10.10 14.22
C ALA A 15 13.00 -10.85 15.31
N ARG A 16 13.00 -12.19 15.30
CA ARG A 16 13.72 -13.00 16.30
C ARG A 16 15.24 -12.92 16.08
N GLU A 17 15.68 -12.98 14.83
CA GLU A 17 17.11 -12.83 14.49
C GLU A 17 17.60 -11.41 14.77
N ALA A 18 16.85 -10.39 14.34
CA ALA A 18 17.16 -9.00 14.65
C ALA A 18 17.20 -8.76 16.16
N ALA A 19 16.27 -9.32 16.93
CA ALA A 19 16.26 -9.23 18.39
C ALA A 19 17.56 -9.77 19.01
N LYS A 20 18.03 -10.94 18.56
CA LYS A 20 19.32 -11.51 19.00
C LYS A 20 20.50 -10.61 18.64
N LYS A 21 20.52 -10.07 17.41
CA LYS A 21 21.62 -9.23 16.92
C LYS A 21 21.71 -7.87 17.62
N PHE A 22 20.57 -7.25 17.91
CA PHE A 22 20.50 -5.90 18.48
C PHE A 22 20.28 -5.88 20.00
N GLY A 23 20.16 -7.05 20.65
CA GLY A 23 19.92 -7.14 22.10
C GLY A 23 18.60 -6.51 22.54
N LYS A 24 17.56 -6.56 21.70
CA LYS A 24 16.23 -5.98 21.98
C LYS A 24 15.14 -7.03 21.90
N SER A 25 14.00 -6.78 22.53
CA SER A 25 12.85 -7.69 22.41
C SER A 25 12.31 -7.74 20.96
N PRO A 26 11.80 -8.89 20.48
CA PRO A 26 11.16 -8.98 19.16
C PRO A 26 9.97 -8.03 18.99
N ARG A 27 9.31 -7.64 20.09
CA ARG A 27 8.21 -6.66 20.08
C ARG A 27 8.73 -5.25 19.80
N THR A 28 9.87 -4.87 20.38
CA THR A 28 10.54 -3.59 20.12
C THR A 28 10.98 -3.49 18.67
N ILE A 29 11.62 -4.53 18.14
CA ILE A 29 12.04 -4.56 16.73
C ILE A 29 10.85 -4.39 15.79
N ARG A 30 9.74 -5.08 16.03
CA ARG A 30 8.51 -4.91 15.23
C ARG A 30 8.00 -3.47 15.23
N ARG A 31 8.00 -2.80 16.38
CA ARG A 31 7.58 -1.40 16.49
C ARG A 31 8.52 -0.44 15.75
N LEU A 32 9.83 -0.69 15.81
CA LEU A 32 10.84 0.14 15.13
C LEU A 32 10.80 0.00 13.61
N VAL A 33 10.55 -1.21 13.11
CA VAL A 33 10.58 -1.52 11.68
C VAL A 33 9.24 -1.26 10.97
N ALA A 34 8.14 -1.23 11.73
CA ALA A 34 6.82 -0.95 11.17
C ALA A 34 6.80 0.40 10.46
N LEU A 35 6.29 0.39 9.23
CA LEU A 35 6.02 1.60 8.45
C LEU A 35 4.89 2.39 9.10
N ASP A 36 4.93 3.71 8.94
CA ASP A 36 3.82 4.57 9.36
C ASP A 36 2.55 4.28 8.54
N ARG A 37 1.40 4.53 9.18
CA ARG A 37 0.10 4.19 8.59
C ARG A 37 -0.12 4.93 7.27
N ASP A 38 0.22 6.21 7.24
CA ASP A 38 -0.01 7.08 6.08
C ASP A 38 0.91 6.69 4.93
N GLU A 39 2.18 6.40 5.22
CA GLU A 39 3.14 5.91 4.23
C GLU A 39 2.74 4.54 3.67
N TYR A 40 2.21 3.65 4.51
CA TYR A 40 1.67 2.35 4.06
C TYR A 40 0.50 2.54 3.10
N LEU A 41 -0.44 3.42 3.44
CA LEU A 41 -1.60 3.72 2.61
C LEU A 41 -1.18 4.34 1.27
N LYS A 42 -0.23 5.28 1.29
CA LYS A 42 0.31 5.89 0.07
C LYS A 42 0.94 4.84 -0.84
N ARG A 43 1.83 3.99 -0.31
CA ARG A 43 2.45 2.90 -1.08
C ARG A 43 1.43 1.94 -1.68
N ALA A 44 0.35 1.64 -0.94
CA ALA A 44 -0.73 0.79 -1.44
C ALA A 44 -1.55 1.48 -2.55
N ALA A 45 -1.79 2.79 -2.44
CA ALA A 45 -2.43 3.58 -3.49
C ALA A 45 -1.54 3.65 -4.75
N ASP A 46 -0.26 3.95 -4.60
CA ASP A 46 0.71 4.01 -5.71
C ASP A 46 0.80 2.66 -6.44
N LYS A 47 0.80 1.55 -5.70
CA LYS A 47 0.81 0.20 -6.28
C LYS A 47 -0.45 -0.07 -7.11
N ARG A 48 -1.62 0.35 -6.63
CA ARG A 48 -2.89 0.20 -7.35
C ARG A 48 -2.97 1.11 -8.57
N GLN A 49 -2.46 2.33 -8.47
CA GLN A 49 -2.34 3.25 -9.59
C GLN A 49 -1.46 2.64 -10.69
N LYS A 50 -0.29 2.13 -10.35
CA LYS A 50 0.61 1.47 -11.31
C LYS A 50 -0.07 0.31 -12.05
N VAL A 51 -0.83 -0.53 -11.32
CA VAL A 51 -1.62 -1.63 -11.91
C VAL A 51 -2.68 -1.10 -12.86
N TYR A 52 -3.38 -0.04 -12.47
CA TYR A 52 -4.39 0.60 -13.31
C TYR A 52 -3.76 1.16 -14.60
N ASP A 53 -2.67 1.91 -14.50
CA ASP A 53 -1.98 2.51 -15.65
C ASP A 53 -1.50 1.44 -16.64
N MET A 54 -0.86 0.37 -16.14
CA MET A 54 -0.44 -0.74 -16.99
C MET A 54 -1.62 -1.49 -17.62
N ARG A 55 -2.79 -1.49 -16.97
CA ARG A 55 -3.99 -2.08 -17.56
C ARG A 55 -4.56 -1.18 -18.65
N MET A 56 -4.55 0.13 -18.44
CA MET A 56 -4.99 1.12 -19.43
C MET A 56 -4.07 1.17 -20.65
N SER A 57 -2.77 0.87 -20.49
CA SER A 57 -1.83 0.70 -21.61
C SER A 57 -2.00 -0.62 -22.37
N GLY A 58 -2.96 -1.47 -21.98
CA GLY A 58 -3.30 -2.71 -22.69
C GLY A 58 -2.48 -3.95 -22.30
N CYS A 59 -1.64 -3.89 -21.24
CA CYS A 59 -0.85 -5.05 -20.84
C CYS A 59 -1.73 -6.21 -20.33
N PRO A 60 -1.38 -7.47 -20.64
CA PRO A 60 -2.03 -8.64 -20.07
C PRO A 60 -1.70 -8.78 -18.57
N TRP A 61 -2.62 -9.39 -17.83
CA TRP A 61 -2.52 -9.51 -16.36
C TRP A 61 -1.24 -10.22 -15.88
N ASP A 62 -0.73 -11.19 -16.64
CA ASP A 62 0.47 -11.94 -16.28
C ASP A 62 1.73 -11.08 -16.32
N GLU A 63 1.82 -10.15 -17.28
CA GLU A 63 2.92 -9.19 -17.37
C GLU A 63 2.86 -8.17 -16.23
N ILE A 64 1.66 -7.68 -15.93
CA ILE A 64 1.43 -6.76 -14.80
C ILE A 64 1.81 -7.45 -13.48
N ALA A 65 1.46 -8.73 -13.31
CA ALA A 65 1.83 -9.53 -12.15
C ALA A 65 3.35 -9.67 -11.98
N LYS A 66 4.07 -9.93 -13.06
CA LYS A 66 5.55 -9.96 -13.08
C LYS A 66 6.14 -8.59 -12.73
N ALA A 67 5.64 -7.51 -13.33
CA ALA A 67 6.13 -6.14 -13.11
C ALA A 67 5.92 -5.64 -11.67
N VAL A 68 4.82 -6.06 -11.03
CA VAL A 68 4.43 -5.67 -9.66
C VAL A 68 4.93 -6.67 -8.61
N LYS A 69 5.54 -7.79 -9.05
CA LYS A 69 6.00 -8.91 -8.22
C LYS A 69 4.86 -9.43 -7.32
N SER A 70 3.69 -9.67 -7.92
CA SER A 70 2.51 -10.16 -7.21
C SER A 70 1.83 -11.28 -8.01
N THR A 71 0.76 -11.86 -7.46
CA THR A 71 0.01 -12.93 -8.13
C THR A 71 -1.05 -12.34 -9.07
N TYR A 72 -1.47 -13.12 -10.08
CA TYR A 72 -2.53 -12.75 -11.02
C TYR A 72 -3.78 -12.23 -10.31
N HIS A 73 -4.32 -13.00 -9.36
CA HIS A 73 -5.55 -12.64 -8.65
C HIS A 73 -5.38 -11.38 -7.78
N SER A 74 -4.19 -11.20 -7.20
CA SER A 74 -3.85 -10.02 -6.41
C SER A 74 -3.89 -8.75 -7.27
N VAL A 75 -3.26 -8.79 -8.45
CA VAL A 75 -3.28 -7.67 -9.41
C VAL A 75 -4.70 -7.36 -9.89
N ARG A 76 -5.48 -8.39 -10.20
CA ARG A 76 -6.88 -8.21 -10.61
C ARG A 76 -7.72 -7.54 -9.51
N SER A 77 -7.53 -7.96 -8.26
CA SER A 77 -8.18 -7.33 -7.10
C SER A 77 -7.75 -5.87 -6.93
N MET A 78 -6.44 -5.57 -7.07
CA MET A 78 -5.91 -4.20 -7.01
C MET A 78 -6.53 -3.28 -8.05
N TYR A 79 -6.72 -3.77 -9.27
CA TYR A 79 -7.38 -3.02 -10.34
C TYR A 79 -8.83 -2.65 -9.97
N TYR A 80 -9.65 -3.63 -9.57
CA TYR A 80 -11.05 -3.36 -9.23
C TYR A 80 -11.21 -2.48 -7.98
N GLN A 81 -10.28 -2.58 -7.02
CA GLN A 81 -10.23 -1.64 -5.91
C GLN A 81 -10.02 -0.20 -6.40
N ARG A 82 -9.09 0.01 -7.35
CA ARG A 82 -8.84 1.35 -7.91
C ARG A 82 -10.06 1.88 -8.68
N VAL A 83 -10.70 1.03 -9.48
CA VAL A 83 -11.93 1.40 -10.20
C VAL A 83 -13.05 1.82 -9.23
N ARG A 84 -13.23 1.07 -8.13
CA ARG A 84 -14.20 1.41 -7.10
C ARG A 84 -13.88 2.75 -6.43
N GLU A 85 -12.60 2.99 -6.11
CA GLU A 85 -12.18 4.27 -5.52
C GLU A 85 -12.48 5.47 -6.42
N LEU A 86 -12.29 5.32 -7.73
CA LEU A 86 -12.63 6.36 -8.71
C LEU A 86 -14.14 6.60 -8.78
N GLN A 87 -14.95 5.54 -8.73
CA GLN A 87 -16.41 5.66 -8.68
C GLN A 87 -16.88 6.34 -7.39
N ASP A 88 -16.28 5.96 -6.25
CA ASP A 88 -16.63 6.52 -4.95
C ASP A 88 -16.19 7.99 -4.83
N SER A 89 -15.09 8.40 -5.48
CA SER A 89 -14.74 9.82 -5.58
C SER A 89 -15.76 10.59 -6.41
N THR A 90 -16.11 10.11 -7.62
CA THR A 90 -17.11 10.78 -8.47
C THR A 90 -18.44 10.97 -7.74
N LYS A 91 -18.90 9.96 -7.00
CA LYS A 91 -20.16 10.04 -6.24
C LYS A 91 -20.12 11.09 -5.13
N LYS A 92 -18.97 11.26 -4.45
CA LYS A 92 -18.82 12.27 -3.40
C LYS A 92 -18.87 13.67 -4.00
N ASP A 93 -18.25 13.87 -5.15
CA ASP A 93 -18.24 15.17 -5.83
C ASP A 93 -19.65 15.56 -6.27
N THR A 94 -20.40 14.62 -6.87
CA THR A 94 -21.81 14.85 -7.25
C THR A 94 -22.69 15.11 -6.03
N GLN A 95 -22.54 14.30 -4.96
CA GLN A 95 -23.30 14.50 -3.72
C GLN A 95 -23.00 15.86 -3.08
N THR A 96 -21.76 16.32 -3.16
CA THR A 96 -21.36 17.64 -2.64
C THR A 96 -21.99 18.75 -3.48
N ALA A 97 -22.01 18.62 -4.81
CA ALA A 97 -22.68 19.58 -5.68
C ALA A 97 -24.19 19.68 -5.41
N ASP A 98 -24.87 18.54 -5.19
CA ASP A 98 -26.29 18.50 -4.84
C ASP A 98 -26.59 19.18 -3.49
N LEU A 99 -25.66 19.11 -2.52
CA LEU A 99 -25.82 19.67 -1.18
C LEU A 99 -25.71 21.20 -1.13
N PHE A 100 -24.97 21.79 -2.07
CA PHE A 100 -24.71 23.24 -2.12
C PHE A 100 -25.55 23.98 -3.18
N GLY A 101 -26.52 23.32 -3.81
CA GLY A 101 -27.61 23.94 -4.57
C GLY A 101 -27.17 25.01 -5.58
N ALA A 102 -26.67 24.57 -6.73
CA ALA A 102 -26.76 25.34 -7.97
C ALA A 102 -28.16 25.19 -8.58
#